data_AF-A0A957Q468-F1
#
_entry.id   AF-A0A957Q468-F1
#
_cell.length_a   1.000
_cell.length_b   1.000
_cell.length_c   1.000
_cell.angle_alpha   90.00
_cell.angle_beta   90.00
_cell.angle_gamma   90.00
#
_symmetry.space_group_name_H-M   'P 1'
#
loop_
_entity.id
_entity.type
_entity.pdbx_description
1 polymer ?
#
loop_
_entity_poly.entity_id
_entity_poly.type
_entity_poly.pdbx_seq_one_letter_code
_entity_poly.pdbx_strand_id
1 'polypeptide(L)'
;MALNRFHGLGRPSGKRPVTPAQMLLLLLLLAVALLGTKSTVIYAAPAAPQLPPIGEFVAFCAFHHRLMDDPIVFPGQPGASHSHEFMGNTTADAHATLETLLSGDTSCDPVGDRSSYWVPTLFTADDQPVAIEHATFYYLVHVDDPTTVQPYPLGLKVIAGNAKATQPDEAAHIKWSCLGAPDSSTGEIVTCPADSKLELLINFPDCWNGEDLDSADHKSHMAYSGAGA
;
A
#
# COMPACT_ATOMS: atom_id res chain seq x y z
N MET A 1 6.13 -20.16 0.39
CA MET A 1 6.54 -21.55 0.09
C MET A 1 5.28 -22.42 0.00
N ALA A 2 5.31 -23.48 -0.83
CA ALA A 2 4.26 -24.48 -1.13
C ALA A 2 3.14 -24.02 -2.10
N LEU A 3 3.12 -24.52 -3.34
CA LEU A 3 2.57 -25.80 -3.84
C LEU A 3 1.03 -25.83 -3.93
N ASN A 4 0.53 -25.65 -5.15
CA ASN A 4 -0.88 -25.74 -5.53
C ASN A 4 -1.47 -27.15 -5.28
N ARG A 5 -2.65 -27.19 -4.64
CA ARG A 5 -3.64 -28.27 -4.81
C ARG A 5 -4.89 -27.72 -5.46
N PHE A 6 -5.12 -28.07 -6.73
CA PHE A 6 -6.39 -27.84 -7.41
C PHE A 6 -7.41 -28.90 -7.00
N HIS A 7 -8.61 -28.44 -6.62
CA HIS A 7 -9.80 -29.25 -6.41
C HIS A 7 -10.41 -29.71 -7.75
N GLY A 8 -10.96 -30.93 -7.75
CA GLY A 8 -11.51 -31.60 -8.92
C GLY A 8 -12.85 -31.04 -9.40
N LEU A 9 -13.03 -31.06 -10.73
CA LEU A 9 -14.30 -30.78 -11.40
C LEU A 9 -14.99 -32.09 -11.81
N GLY A 10 -16.29 -32.18 -11.50
CA GLY A 10 -17.15 -33.33 -11.75
C GLY A 10 -17.47 -33.57 -13.23
N ARG A 11 -17.71 -34.85 -13.56
CA ARG A 11 -18.23 -35.34 -14.84
C ARG A 11 -19.70 -34.92 -15.05
N PRO A 12 -20.12 -34.65 -16.30
CA PRO A 12 -21.48 -34.92 -16.73
C PRO A 12 -21.56 -36.19 -17.59
N SER A 13 -22.64 -36.93 -17.38
CA SER A 13 -23.03 -38.14 -18.10
C SER A 13 -23.85 -37.84 -19.36
N GLY A 14 -23.84 -38.76 -20.34
CA GLY A 14 -24.88 -38.87 -21.37
C GLY A 14 -24.36 -38.76 -22.81
N LYS A 15 -24.03 -39.90 -23.44
CA LYS A 15 -23.79 -39.98 -24.89
C LYS A 15 -25.14 -40.01 -25.63
N ARG A 16 -25.42 -39.03 -26.48
CA ARG A 16 -26.49 -39.09 -27.49
C ARG A 16 -25.92 -39.56 -28.84
N PRO A 17 -26.61 -40.42 -29.61
CA PRO A 17 -26.11 -40.89 -30.89
C PRO A 17 -26.24 -39.79 -31.96
N VAL A 18 -25.15 -39.59 -32.70
CA VAL A 18 -25.05 -38.62 -33.81
C VAL A 18 -25.71 -39.25 -35.04
N THR A 19 -26.59 -38.49 -35.71
CA THR A 19 -27.31 -38.97 -36.91
C THR A 19 -26.50 -38.73 -38.20
N PRO A 20 -26.74 -39.48 -39.29
CA PRO A 20 -25.98 -39.33 -40.54
C PRO A 20 -26.05 -37.92 -41.14
N ALA A 21 -27.16 -37.20 -40.91
CA ALA A 21 -27.34 -35.80 -41.33
C ALA A 21 -26.44 -34.82 -40.55
N GLN A 22 -26.06 -35.13 -39.31
CA GLN A 22 -25.13 -34.33 -38.50
C GLN A 22 -23.66 -34.55 -38.91
N MET A 23 -23.32 -35.70 -39.50
CA MET A 23 -21.96 -35.95 -40.01
C MET A 23 -21.64 -35.16 -41.28
N LEU A 24 -22.64 -34.85 -42.11
CA LEU A 24 -22.45 -34.11 -43.36
C LEU A 24 -22.29 -32.59 -43.13
N LEU A 25 -22.89 -32.04 -42.07
CA LEU A 25 -22.74 -30.63 -41.70
C LEU A 25 -21.37 -30.33 -41.05
N LEU A 26 -20.78 -31.31 -40.35
CA LEU A 26 -19.42 -31.21 -39.82
C LEU A 26 -18.35 -31.22 -40.93
N LEU A 27 -18.56 -31.97 -42.01
CA LEU A 27 -17.61 -32.03 -43.14
C LEU A 27 -17.59 -30.75 -43.99
N LEU A 28 -18.72 -30.03 -44.10
CA LEU A 28 -18.78 -28.74 -44.81
C LEU A 28 -18.20 -27.57 -43.99
N LEU A 29 -18.26 -27.61 -42.66
CA LEU A 29 -17.61 -26.60 -41.81
C LEU A 29 -16.08 -26.75 -41.77
N LEU A 30 -15.55 -27.95 -42.02
CA LEU A 30 -14.11 -28.19 -42.16
C LEU A 30 -13.52 -27.67 -43.48
N ALA A 31 -14.34 -27.45 -44.52
CA ALA A 31 -13.88 -27.03 -45.84
C ALA A 31 -13.75 -25.50 -46.04
N VAL A 32 -14.33 -24.68 -45.14
CA VAL A 32 -14.24 -23.20 -45.23
C VAL A 32 -13.08 -22.63 -44.39
N ALA A 33 -12.44 -23.44 -43.54
CA ALA A 33 -11.37 -22.98 -42.65
C ALA A 33 -9.94 -23.01 -43.27
N LEU A 34 -9.82 -23.06 -44.60
CA LEU A 34 -8.53 -23.14 -45.30
C LEU A 34 -8.13 -21.87 -46.07
N LEU A 35 -8.87 -20.76 -45.94
CA LEU A 35 -8.44 -19.47 -46.46
C LEU A 35 -7.89 -18.57 -45.35
N GLY A 36 -6.58 -18.65 -45.15
CA GLY A 36 -5.75 -17.50 -44.75
C GLY A 36 -5.72 -17.15 -43.27
N THR A 37 -5.15 -18.02 -42.44
CA THR A 37 -4.55 -17.56 -41.18
C THR A 37 -3.33 -16.71 -41.53
N LYS A 38 -3.49 -15.37 -41.56
CA LYS A 38 -2.33 -14.48 -41.48
C LYS A 38 -1.68 -14.74 -40.12
N SER A 39 -0.55 -15.43 -40.12
CA SER A 39 0.27 -15.58 -38.92
C SER A 39 0.69 -14.19 -38.44
N THR A 40 -0.04 -13.62 -37.49
CA THR A 40 0.41 -12.46 -36.74
C THR A 40 1.57 -12.92 -35.88
N VAL A 41 2.78 -12.63 -36.32
CA VAL A 41 3.98 -12.76 -35.50
C VAL A 41 3.84 -11.71 -34.39
N ILE A 42 3.45 -12.14 -33.19
CA ILE A 42 3.51 -11.30 -32.00
C ILE A 42 5.00 -11.16 -31.67
N TYR A 43 5.59 -10.04 -32.07
CA TYR A 43 6.88 -9.65 -31.53
C TYR A 43 6.64 -9.28 -30.06
N ALA A 44 7.08 -10.14 -29.15
CA ALA A 44 7.26 -9.73 -27.77
C ALA A 44 8.27 -8.58 -27.78
N ALA A 45 7.83 -7.39 -27.37
CA ALA A 45 8.76 -6.30 -27.12
C ALA A 45 9.82 -6.82 -26.13
N PRO A 46 11.12 -6.55 -26.36
CA PRO A 46 12.11 -6.86 -25.35
C PRO A 46 11.67 -6.19 -24.04
N ALA A 47 11.78 -6.91 -22.93
CA ALA A 47 11.60 -6.31 -21.62
C ALA A 47 12.47 -5.05 -21.58
N ALA A 48 11.85 -3.91 -21.23
CA ALA A 48 12.60 -2.69 -21.02
C ALA A 48 13.74 -3.03 -20.04
N PRO A 49 14.99 -2.57 -20.29
CA PRO A 49 16.06 -2.82 -19.35
C PRO A 49 15.61 -2.31 -17.98
N GLN A 50 15.56 -3.20 -16.98
CA GLN A 50 15.38 -2.79 -15.60
C GLN A 50 16.47 -1.77 -15.31
N LEU A 51 16.06 -0.54 -14.98
CA LEU A 51 16.97 0.42 -14.40
C LEU A 51 17.61 -0.23 -13.17
N PRO A 52 18.90 0.03 -12.90
CA PRO A 52 19.49 -0.40 -11.64
C PRO A 52 18.57 0.07 -10.51
N PRO A 53 18.28 -0.79 -9.53
CA PRO A 53 17.41 -0.40 -8.43
C PRO A 53 17.99 0.87 -7.83
N ILE A 54 17.24 1.96 -7.92
CA ILE A 54 17.47 3.11 -7.06
C ILE A 54 16.90 2.69 -5.72
N GLY A 55 17.65 2.95 -4.63
CA GLY A 55 17.21 2.63 -3.28
C GLY A 55 16.02 3.51 -2.93
N GLU A 56 14.85 3.14 -3.40
CA GLU A 56 13.64 3.92 -3.19
C GLU A 56 12.45 3.00 -2.94
N PHE A 57 11.58 3.51 -2.09
CA PHE A 57 10.23 3.02 -1.90
C PHE A 57 9.33 4.23 -2.07
N VAL A 58 8.34 4.13 -2.96
CA VAL A 58 7.32 5.17 -3.16
C VAL A 58 5.98 4.46 -3.36
N ALA A 59 4.99 4.81 -2.55
CA ALA A 59 3.63 4.30 -2.63
C ALA A 59 2.63 5.47 -2.60
N PHE A 60 1.82 5.57 -3.66
CA PHE A 60 0.73 6.53 -3.75
C PHE A 60 -0.57 5.83 -3.35
N CYS A 61 -1.15 6.21 -2.22
CA CYS A 61 -2.27 5.51 -1.63
C CYS A 61 -3.48 6.43 -1.51
N ALA A 62 -4.62 5.96 -1.99
CA ALA A 62 -5.90 6.60 -1.73
C ALA A 62 -6.38 6.29 -0.29
N PHE A 63 -7.16 7.21 0.28
CA PHE A 63 -7.99 6.91 1.46
C PHE A 63 -8.81 5.64 1.21
N HIS A 64 -8.85 4.73 2.19
CA HIS A 64 -9.69 3.54 2.12
C HIS A 64 -10.86 3.62 3.10
N HIS A 65 -10.58 3.74 4.40
CA HIS A 65 -11.60 3.67 5.43
C HIS A 65 -11.16 4.35 6.73
N ARG A 66 -12.10 4.50 7.67
CA ARG A 66 -11.88 5.12 8.97
C ARG A 66 -12.43 4.22 10.08
N LEU A 67 -11.65 4.00 11.13
CA LEU A 67 -12.01 3.19 12.30
C LEU A 67 -11.50 3.84 13.59
N MET A 68 -12.04 3.42 14.73
CA MET A 68 -11.59 3.80 16.07
C MET A 68 -10.54 2.80 16.61
N ASP A 69 -9.67 2.35 15.72
CA ASP A 69 -8.79 1.21 15.91
C ASP A 69 -7.32 1.64 15.78
N ASP A 70 -6.43 0.98 16.51
CA ASP A 70 -4.99 1.08 16.31
C ASP A 70 -4.36 -0.32 16.49
N PRO A 71 -3.98 -1.00 15.39
CA PRO A 71 -3.44 -2.36 15.48
C PRO A 71 -2.06 -2.46 16.12
N ILE A 72 -1.34 -1.34 16.30
CA ILE A 72 -0.04 -1.33 17.00
C ILE A 72 -0.26 -1.08 18.49
N VAL A 73 -1.00 -0.03 18.85
CA VAL A 73 -1.18 0.42 20.25
C VAL A 73 -2.23 -0.40 20.99
N PHE A 74 -3.31 -0.80 20.32
CA PHE A 74 -4.44 -1.55 20.90
C PHE A 74 -4.77 -2.81 20.08
N PRO A 75 -3.81 -3.74 19.91
CA PRO A 75 -4.02 -4.95 19.12
C PRO A 75 -5.16 -5.80 19.70
N GLY A 76 -6.06 -6.23 18.83
CA GLY A 76 -7.24 -7.04 19.15
C GLY A 76 -8.32 -6.31 19.94
N GLN A 77 -8.28 -4.98 20.01
CA GLN A 77 -9.24 -4.17 20.78
C GLN A 77 -9.95 -3.14 19.87
N PRO A 78 -10.98 -3.56 19.12
CA PRO A 78 -11.76 -2.64 18.29
C PRO A 78 -12.39 -1.51 19.11
N GLY A 79 -12.34 -0.29 18.60
CA GLY A 79 -12.91 0.89 19.24
C GLY A 79 -12.13 1.43 20.44
N ALA A 80 -10.96 0.88 20.77
CA ALA A 80 -10.17 1.32 21.91
C ALA A 80 -9.31 2.55 21.63
N SER A 81 -9.14 2.95 20.37
CA SER A 81 -8.37 4.12 19.98
C SER A 81 -9.25 5.34 19.68
N HIS A 82 -8.62 6.45 19.35
CA HIS A 82 -9.29 7.54 18.65
C HIS A 82 -9.48 7.18 17.16
N SER A 83 -10.11 8.08 16.41
CA SER A 83 -10.41 7.88 15.00
C SER A 83 -9.14 7.96 14.14
N HIS A 84 -8.91 6.96 13.31
CA HIS A 84 -7.81 6.92 12.34
C HIS A 84 -8.35 6.77 10.92
N GLU A 85 -7.73 7.48 9.97
CA GLU A 85 -7.90 7.23 8.54
C GLU A 85 -6.84 6.26 8.05
N PHE A 86 -7.28 5.19 7.41
CA PHE A 86 -6.44 4.11 6.90
C PHE A 86 -6.26 4.20 5.38
N MET A 87 -5.03 4.02 4.95
CA MET A 87 -4.55 3.93 3.56
C MET A 87 -3.74 2.64 3.37
N GLY A 88 -3.58 2.22 2.11
CA GLY A 88 -2.86 1.02 1.75
C GLY A 88 -3.70 -0.22 1.98
N ASN A 89 -3.28 -1.10 2.88
CA ASN A 89 -3.96 -2.37 3.07
C ASN A 89 -5.44 -2.20 3.41
N THR A 90 -6.28 -2.88 2.63
CA THR A 90 -7.76 -2.81 2.72
C THR A 90 -8.35 -3.64 3.85
N THR A 91 -7.55 -4.49 4.49
CA THR A 91 -7.97 -5.38 5.60
C THR A 91 -7.51 -4.91 6.97
N ALA A 92 -6.86 -3.74 7.04
CA ALA A 92 -6.31 -3.23 8.28
C ALA A 92 -7.41 -2.80 9.27
N ASP A 93 -7.51 -3.47 10.40
CA ASP A 93 -8.35 -3.11 11.54
C ASP A 93 -7.62 -3.45 12.85
N ALA A 94 -8.27 -3.37 14.01
CA ALA A 94 -7.65 -3.75 15.29
C ALA A 94 -7.10 -5.19 15.33
N HIS A 95 -7.56 -6.10 14.47
CA HIS A 95 -7.11 -7.49 14.38
C HIS A 95 -6.07 -7.73 13.27
N ALA A 96 -5.57 -6.68 12.62
CA ALA A 96 -4.58 -6.81 11.56
C ALA A 96 -3.36 -7.62 12.03
N THR A 97 -2.97 -8.60 11.22
CA THR A 97 -1.76 -9.41 11.40
C THR A 97 -0.95 -9.38 10.11
N LEU A 98 0.32 -9.79 10.17
CA LEU A 98 1.11 -9.94 8.94
C LEU A 98 0.42 -10.84 7.91
N GLU A 99 -0.25 -11.91 8.36
CA GLU A 99 -0.95 -12.83 7.47
C GLU A 99 -2.14 -12.15 6.77
N THR A 100 -2.99 -11.43 7.53
CA THR A 100 -4.14 -10.74 6.93
C THR A 100 -3.68 -9.67 5.95
N LEU A 101 -2.65 -8.88 6.32
CA LEU A 101 -2.07 -7.85 5.46
C LEU A 101 -1.51 -8.44 4.16
N LEU A 102 -0.72 -9.52 4.22
CA LEU A 102 -0.17 -10.17 3.01
C LEU A 102 -1.25 -10.77 2.10
N SER A 103 -2.39 -11.16 2.65
CA SER A 103 -3.53 -11.71 1.89
C SER A 103 -4.51 -10.64 1.38
N GLY A 104 -4.51 -9.45 1.98
CA GLY A 104 -5.45 -8.37 1.71
C GLY A 104 -5.04 -7.49 0.54
N ASP A 105 -6.00 -6.89 -0.16
CA ASP A 105 -5.75 -5.94 -1.25
C ASP A 105 -5.20 -4.61 -0.72
N THR A 106 -4.79 -3.71 -1.64
CA THR A 106 -4.23 -2.40 -1.31
C THR A 106 -4.90 -1.27 -2.10
N SER A 107 -4.99 -0.08 -1.49
CA SER A 107 -5.37 1.17 -2.17
C SER A 107 -4.16 1.90 -2.78
N CYS A 108 -2.96 1.32 -2.69
CA CYS A 108 -1.72 1.92 -3.19
C CYS A 108 -1.36 1.52 -4.63
N ASP A 109 -0.66 2.42 -5.31
CA ASP A 109 0.21 2.14 -6.45
C ASP A 109 1.67 2.28 -5.97
N PRO A 110 2.49 1.21 -5.98
CA PRO A 110 2.25 -0.09 -6.61
C PRO A 110 1.34 -1.04 -5.81
N VAL A 111 0.56 -1.86 -6.54
CA VAL A 111 -0.31 -2.91 -5.96
C VAL A 111 0.45 -4.03 -5.21
N GLY A 112 1.78 -4.03 -5.31
CA GLY A 112 2.66 -4.91 -4.55
C GLY A 112 2.81 -4.51 -3.09
N ASP A 113 2.52 -3.24 -2.76
CA ASP A 113 2.60 -2.76 -1.38
C ASP A 113 1.39 -3.26 -0.56
N ARG A 114 1.68 -4.10 0.42
CA ARG A 114 0.68 -4.68 1.35
C ARG A 114 0.71 -4.03 2.72
N SER A 115 1.50 -2.96 2.90
CA SER A 115 1.59 -2.21 4.14
C SER A 115 0.27 -1.50 4.43
N SER A 116 -0.01 -1.29 5.72
CA SER A 116 -1.08 -0.40 6.15
C SER A 116 -0.47 0.87 6.72
N TYR A 117 -1.08 1.99 6.38
CA TYR A 117 -0.71 3.30 6.88
C TYR A 117 -1.93 3.97 7.46
N TRP A 118 -1.78 4.66 8.58
CA TRP A 118 -2.88 5.42 9.15
C TRP A 118 -2.40 6.66 9.90
N VAL A 119 -3.25 7.67 9.92
CA VAL A 119 -3.05 8.91 10.66
C VAL A 119 -4.31 9.25 11.44
N PRO A 120 -4.22 10.02 12.54
CA PRO A 120 -5.40 10.51 13.25
C PRO A 120 -6.32 11.25 12.30
N THR A 121 -7.62 10.97 12.36
CA THR A 121 -8.61 11.71 11.58
C THR A 121 -8.60 13.16 12.01
N LEU A 122 -8.32 14.07 11.06
CA LEU A 122 -8.46 15.49 11.28
C LEU A 122 -9.94 15.87 11.22
N PHE A 123 -10.40 16.67 12.17
CA PHE A 123 -11.76 17.19 12.20
C PHE A 123 -11.76 18.72 12.10
N THR A 124 -12.78 19.27 11.47
CA THR A 124 -13.11 20.69 11.55
C THR A 124 -13.63 21.03 12.95
N ALA A 125 -13.74 22.32 13.26
CA ALA A 125 -14.32 22.77 14.53
C ALA A 125 -15.79 22.34 14.73
N ASP A 126 -16.49 21.96 13.67
CA ASP A 126 -17.87 21.47 13.69
C ASP A 126 -17.96 19.93 13.67
N ASP A 127 -16.90 19.26 14.13
CA ASP A 127 -16.76 17.79 14.19
C ASP A 127 -16.95 17.09 12.83
N GLN A 128 -16.69 17.78 11.72
CA GLN A 128 -16.71 17.15 10.40
C GLN A 128 -15.32 16.64 10.04
N PRO A 129 -15.19 15.38 9.60
CA PRO A 129 -13.91 14.85 9.21
C PRO A 129 -13.38 15.55 7.94
N VAL A 130 -12.10 15.90 7.94
CA VAL A 130 -11.38 16.40 6.78
C VAL A 130 -10.83 15.21 6.02
N ALA A 131 -11.34 14.97 4.81
CA ALA A 131 -10.95 13.82 4.01
C ALA A 131 -9.51 13.96 3.47
N ILE A 132 -8.70 12.91 3.62
CA ILE A 132 -7.46 12.76 2.86
C ILE A 132 -7.78 12.55 1.39
N GLU A 133 -7.24 13.42 0.53
CA GLU A 133 -7.39 13.27 -0.92
C GLU A 133 -6.45 12.21 -1.49
N HIS A 134 -5.19 12.23 -1.06
CA HIS A 134 -4.16 11.24 -1.38
C HIS A 134 -3.07 11.29 -0.32
N ALA A 135 -2.38 10.17 -0.14
CA ALA A 135 -1.20 10.07 0.70
C ALA A 135 -0.05 9.45 -0.10
N THR A 136 1.15 10.00 0.08
CA THR A 136 2.37 9.45 -0.52
C THR A 136 3.28 8.98 0.60
N PHE A 137 3.63 7.70 0.61
CA PHE A 137 4.60 7.12 1.52
C PHE A 137 5.88 6.88 0.76
N TYR A 138 7.00 7.38 1.26
CA TYR A 138 8.25 7.21 0.57
C TYR A 138 9.47 7.19 1.49
N TYR A 139 10.47 6.43 1.06
CA TYR A 139 11.85 6.55 1.51
C TYR A 139 12.71 6.67 0.25
N LEU A 140 13.44 7.79 0.15
CA LEU A 140 14.43 8.01 -0.91
C LEU A 140 15.79 7.94 -0.25
N VAL A 141 16.55 6.86 -0.47
CA VAL A 141 17.93 6.79 0.00
C VAL A 141 18.90 7.18 -1.10
N HIS A 142 19.71 8.19 -0.80
CA HIS A 142 20.88 8.52 -1.61
C HIS A 142 22.08 7.74 -1.06
N VAL A 143 22.29 6.54 -1.60
CA VAL A 143 23.46 5.72 -1.29
C VAL A 143 24.34 5.56 -2.52
N ASP A 144 25.65 5.51 -2.29
CA ASP A 144 26.65 5.34 -3.37
C ASP A 144 26.48 3.99 -4.08
N ASP A 145 26.09 2.95 -3.34
CA ASP A 145 25.79 1.62 -3.88
C ASP A 145 24.38 1.18 -3.45
N PRO A 146 23.38 1.26 -4.34
CA PRO A 146 22.00 0.89 -4.01
C PRO A 146 21.81 -0.61 -3.79
N THR A 147 22.78 -1.45 -4.15
CA THR A 147 22.72 -2.89 -3.85
C THR A 147 22.90 -3.21 -2.36
N THR A 148 23.34 -2.22 -1.57
CA THR A 148 23.44 -2.32 -0.11
C THR A 148 22.13 -2.05 0.62
N VAL A 149 21.12 -1.51 -0.09
CA VAL A 149 19.82 -1.20 0.49
C VAL A 149 19.01 -2.48 0.67
N GLN A 150 18.48 -2.66 1.87
CA GLN A 150 17.56 -3.75 2.20
C GLN A 150 16.16 -3.17 2.37
N PRO A 151 15.10 -3.88 1.93
CA PRO A 151 13.75 -3.50 2.32
C PRO A 151 13.57 -3.67 3.83
N TYR A 152 12.67 -2.89 4.43
CA TYR A 152 12.23 -3.17 5.79
C TYR A 152 11.67 -4.59 5.91
N PRO A 153 11.88 -5.27 7.05
CA PRO A 153 11.40 -6.62 7.24
C PRO A 153 9.86 -6.65 7.31
N LEU A 154 9.29 -7.79 6.89
CA LEU A 154 7.86 -8.02 7.05
C LEU A 154 7.46 -8.00 8.52
N GLY A 155 6.37 -7.29 8.82
CA GLY A 155 5.83 -7.19 10.18
C GLY A 155 6.47 -6.10 11.04
N LEU A 156 7.37 -5.28 10.49
CA LEU A 156 7.86 -4.07 11.16
C LEU A 156 6.68 -3.14 11.51
N LYS A 157 6.67 -2.61 12.73
CA LYS A 157 5.65 -1.69 13.23
C LYS A 157 6.31 -0.38 13.64
N VAL A 158 5.92 0.74 13.04
CA VAL A 158 6.56 2.03 13.31
C VAL A 158 5.53 3.07 13.68
N ILE A 159 5.76 3.79 14.78
CA ILE A 159 4.97 4.98 15.16
C ILE A 159 5.86 6.22 15.14
N ALA A 160 5.53 7.18 14.29
CA ALA A 160 6.12 8.53 14.30
C ALA A 160 5.35 9.50 15.22
N GLY A 161 5.99 10.61 15.61
CA GLY A 161 5.37 11.66 16.44
C GLY A 161 5.03 11.25 17.88
N ASN A 162 4.20 12.05 18.54
CA ASN A 162 3.75 11.85 19.92
C ASN A 162 2.23 12.12 20.05
N ALA A 163 1.43 11.06 20.17
CA ALA A 163 -0.02 11.15 20.32
C ALA A 163 -0.49 11.86 21.62
N LYS A 164 0.42 12.10 22.57
CA LYS A 164 0.15 12.83 23.82
C LYS A 164 0.74 14.24 23.82
N ALA A 165 1.22 14.73 22.67
CA ALA A 165 1.77 16.07 22.57
C ALA A 165 0.70 17.13 22.92
N THR A 166 1.01 18.02 23.86
CA THR A 166 0.15 19.14 24.24
C THR A 166 0.67 20.48 23.71
N GLN A 167 1.79 20.44 23.00
CA GLN A 167 2.44 21.56 22.32
C GLN A 167 2.93 21.02 20.96
N PRO A 168 3.10 21.89 19.95
CA PRO A 168 3.67 21.51 18.68
C PRO A 168 5.01 20.77 18.89
N ASP A 169 5.22 19.70 18.12
CA ASP A 169 6.58 19.24 17.91
C ASP A 169 7.33 20.35 17.16
N GLU A 170 8.62 20.51 17.42
CA GLU A 170 9.45 21.32 16.53
C GLU A 170 9.27 20.74 15.12
N ALA A 171 9.35 21.58 14.08
CA ALA A 171 9.10 21.19 12.68
C ALA A 171 10.12 20.15 12.13
N ALA A 172 10.83 19.41 12.99
CA ALA A 172 11.71 18.32 12.67
C ALA A 172 10.95 17.09 12.15
N HIS A 173 9.82 16.70 12.77
CA HIS A 173 9.14 15.44 12.43
C HIS A 173 7.71 15.61 11.94
N ILE A 174 6.97 16.59 12.45
CA ILE A 174 5.60 16.88 12.02
C ILE A 174 5.59 18.28 11.42
N LYS A 175 5.16 18.36 10.15
CA LYS A 175 5.10 19.62 9.42
C LYS A 175 3.73 19.80 8.79
N TRP A 176 3.18 20.98 8.99
CA TRP A 176 1.96 21.42 8.34
C TRP A 176 2.29 22.48 7.30
N SER A 177 1.65 22.33 6.16
CA SER A 177 1.86 23.17 5.00
C SER A 177 0.58 23.37 4.20
N CYS A 178 0.60 24.34 3.30
CA CYS A 178 -0.41 24.47 2.24
C CYS A 178 0.25 24.10 0.92
N LEU A 179 -0.41 23.24 0.14
CA LEU A 179 0.11 22.79 -1.14
C LEU A 179 0.44 23.99 -2.04
N GLY A 180 1.69 24.06 -2.50
CA GLY A 180 2.21 25.14 -3.34
C GLY A 180 2.64 26.41 -2.60
N ALA A 181 2.56 26.45 -1.27
CA ALA A 181 3.06 27.57 -0.47
C ALA A 181 4.58 27.45 -0.22
N PRO A 182 5.38 28.50 -0.49
CA PRO A 182 6.83 28.45 -0.34
C PRO A 182 7.31 28.40 1.13
N ASP A 183 6.48 28.84 2.07
CA ASP A 183 6.92 29.18 3.43
C ASP A 183 6.22 28.38 4.56
N SER A 184 5.49 27.32 4.24
CA SER A 184 4.78 26.54 5.26
C SER A 184 5.50 25.22 5.53
N SER A 185 6.13 25.12 6.68
CA SER A 185 6.74 23.92 7.26
C SER A 185 6.78 24.11 8.77
N THR A 186 5.61 24.28 9.38
CA THR A 186 5.49 24.62 10.80
C THR A 186 5.02 23.41 11.62
N GLY A 187 5.28 23.40 12.92
CA GLY A 187 4.74 22.37 13.83
C GLY A 187 3.24 22.52 14.10
N GLU A 188 2.62 23.63 13.72
CA GLU A 188 1.22 23.97 13.96
C GLU A 188 0.37 23.84 12.69
N ILE A 189 -0.90 23.44 12.84
CA ILE A 189 -1.85 23.40 11.72
C ILE A 189 -2.01 24.80 11.14
N VAL A 190 -1.83 24.93 9.83
CA VAL A 190 -1.95 26.20 9.10
C VAL A 190 -3.34 26.37 8.48
N THR A 191 -3.77 27.62 8.28
CA THR A 191 -4.97 27.93 7.49
C THR A 191 -4.56 28.21 6.05
N CYS A 192 -5.07 27.40 5.12
CA CYS A 192 -4.72 27.54 3.72
C CYS A 192 -5.60 28.56 2.99
N PRO A 193 -5.04 29.27 1.98
CA PRO A 193 -5.84 30.08 1.07
C PRO A 193 -6.97 29.27 0.43
N ALA A 194 -8.04 29.95 0.03
CA ALA A 194 -9.08 29.34 -0.79
C ALA A 194 -8.43 28.67 -2.02
N ASP A 195 -8.93 27.50 -2.39
CA ASP A 195 -8.46 26.65 -3.49
C ASP A 195 -7.06 26.00 -3.32
N SER A 196 -6.41 26.16 -2.16
CA SER A 196 -5.24 25.36 -1.75
C SER A 196 -5.67 24.19 -0.85
N LYS A 197 -4.77 23.23 -0.65
CA LYS A 197 -4.99 22.03 0.18
C LYS A 197 -4.05 22.07 1.36
N LEU A 198 -4.54 21.65 2.52
CA LEU A 198 -3.70 21.39 3.68
C LEU A 198 -2.85 20.15 3.40
N GLU A 199 -1.58 20.22 3.74
CA GLU A 199 -0.62 19.12 3.63
C GLU A 199 -0.02 18.85 5.01
N LEU A 200 0.06 17.56 5.35
CA LEU A 200 0.70 17.05 6.54
C LEU A 200 1.86 16.18 6.11
N LEU A 201 3.07 16.58 6.46
CA LEU A 201 4.28 15.77 6.28
C LEU A 201 4.70 15.21 7.64
N ILE A 202 4.81 13.89 7.69
CA ILE A 202 5.27 13.13 8.86
C ILE A 202 6.58 12.47 8.46
N ASN A 203 7.68 12.89 9.08
CA ASN A 203 8.94 12.15 8.98
C ASN A 203 8.86 10.95 9.91
N PHE A 204 8.94 9.75 9.33
CA PHE A 204 9.13 8.52 10.08
C PHE A 204 10.61 8.28 10.34
N PRO A 205 10.98 7.57 11.43
CA PRO A 205 12.35 7.15 11.61
C PRO A 205 12.77 6.21 10.47
N ASP A 206 14.03 6.27 10.09
CA ASP A 206 14.57 5.67 8.87
C ASP A 206 15.74 4.70 9.11
N CYS A 207 16.13 4.51 10.37
CA CYS A 207 17.15 3.53 10.78
C CYS A 207 16.51 2.46 11.67
N TRP A 208 16.41 1.23 11.16
CA TRP A 208 16.01 0.06 11.94
C TRP A 208 17.23 -0.58 12.61
N ASN A 209 17.09 -1.09 13.83
CA ASN A 209 18.19 -1.71 14.58
C ASN A 209 18.70 -3.04 14.00
N GLY A 210 18.02 -3.59 12.98
CA GLY A 210 18.40 -4.82 12.29
C GLY A 210 17.90 -6.10 12.96
N GLU A 211 17.14 -6.01 14.05
CA GLU A 211 16.72 -7.16 14.86
C GLU A 211 15.22 -7.14 15.21
N ASP A 212 14.74 -6.06 15.83
CA ASP A 212 13.42 -6.04 16.48
C ASP A 212 12.33 -5.48 15.55
N LEU A 213 11.26 -6.24 15.30
CA LEU A 213 10.12 -5.77 14.50
C LEU A 213 9.21 -4.77 15.22
N ASP A 214 9.35 -4.69 16.54
CA ASP A 214 8.57 -3.83 17.43
C ASP A 214 9.32 -3.68 18.76
N SER A 215 9.03 -2.63 19.52
CA SER A 215 9.54 -2.42 20.87
C SER A 215 8.39 -2.15 21.84
N ALA A 216 8.63 -2.23 23.16
CA ALA A 216 7.57 -2.02 24.15
C ALA A 216 6.91 -0.63 24.06
N ASP A 217 7.60 0.36 23.50
CA ASP A 217 7.12 1.71 23.23
C ASP A 217 6.78 1.97 21.75
N HIS A 218 6.89 0.94 20.90
CA HIS A 218 6.70 0.96 19.44
C HIS A 218 7.60 1.95 18.69
N LYS A 219 8.70 2.41 19.32
CA LYS A 219 9.57 3.49 18.81
C LYS A 219 11.04 3.16 18.92
N SER A 220 11.52 2.63 20.05
CA SER A 220 12.95 2.50 20.35
C SER A 220 13.72 1.50 19.47
N HIS A 221 13.05 0.67 18.69
CA HIS A 221 13.68 -0.21 17.68
C HIS A 221 14.01 0.53 16.37
N MET A 222 13.61 1.80 16.26
CA MET A 222 13.86 2.69 15.14
C MET A 222 14.59 3.97 15.60
N ALA A 223 15.32 4.62 14.70
CA ALA A 223 15.97 5.90 14.92
C ALA A 223 15.88 6.82 13.68
N TYR A 224 15.97 8.13 13.89
CA TYR A 224 16.05 9.12 12.81
C TYR A 224 17.51 9.35 12.39
N SER A 225 17.79 9.35 11.09
CA SER A 225 19.05 9.85 10.56
C SER A 225 19.10 11.37 10.73
N GLY A 226 20.18 11.86 11.34
CA GLY A 226 20.29 13.27 11.75
C GLY A 226 20.87 13.47 13.15
N ALA A 227 20.86 12.42 13.97
CA ALA A 227 21.61 12.39 15.24
C ALA A 227 23.02 11.78 15.11
N GLY A 228 23.37 11.21 13.95
CA GLY A 228 24.58 10.41 13.79
C GLY A 228 24.48 9.08 14.54
N ALA A 229 25.13 8.04 14.03
CA ALA A 229 25.54 6.91 14.86
C ALA A 229 26.76 7.32 15.70
#